data_AF-A0A7C7QRP8-F1
#
_entry.id   AF-A0A7C7QRP8-F1
#
_cell.length_a   1.000
_cell.length_b   1.000
_cell.length_c   1.000
_cell.angle_alpha   90.00
_cell.angle_beta   90.00
_cell.angle_gamma   90.00
#
_symmetry.space_group_name_H-M   'P 1'
#
loop_
_entity.id
_entity.type
_entity.pdbx_description
1 polymer ?
#
loop_
_entity_poly.entity_id
_entity_poly.type
_entity_poly.pdbx_seq_one_letter_code
_entity_poly.pdbx_strand_id
1 'polypeptide(L)'
;MNPGFPSPSKEKEILNRMAGQLTSRKTAIASELHQALRTTALSNRLLIAPRRLEEIAQEEVEAFLHFLETADEEEARQRGARRASEGLGEHPILAMTEALRQSCWMMNLEMEELRIALEATGRYITAFLAGYMSGREKEIMKEQERTRHAFRRVLEKQTRS
;
A
#
# COMPACT_ATOMS: atom_id res chain seq x y z
N MET A 1 34.95 4.44 -8.40
CA MET A 1 34.10 3.73 -9.37
C MET A 1 32.70 4.27 -9.20
N ASN A 2 32.19 5.03 -10.17
CA ASN A 2 30.79 5.46 -10.16
C ASN A 2 29.95 4.21 -10.42
N PRO A 3 29.02 3.79 -9.53
CA PRO A 3 28.09 2.73 -9.87
C PRO A 3 27.23 3.28 -10.99
N GLY A 4 27.47 2.80 -12.22
CA GLY A 4 26.78 3.30 -13.40
C GLY A 4 25.30 3.02 -13.24
N PHE A 5 24.51 4.07 -13.04
CA PHE A 5 23.06 3.96 -13.12
C PHE A 5 22.71 3.31 -14.47
N PRO A 6 21.86 2.28 -14.49
CA PRO A 6 21.41 1.68 -15.73
C PRO A 6 20.78 2.76 -16.61
N SER A 7 20.96 2.65 -17.93
CA SER A 7 20.27 3.56 -18.84
C SER A 7 18.74 3.40 -18.64
N PRO A 8 17.93 4.46 -18.82
CA PRO A 8 16.48 4.40 -18.64
C PRO A 8 15.80 3.27 -19.46
N SER A 9 16.39 2.91 -20.61
CA SER A 9 15.94 1.78 -21.43
C SER A 9 16.17 0.44 -20.74
N LYS A 10 17.32 0.26 -20.09
CA LYS A 10 17.69 -0.97 -19.39
C LYS A 10 16.88 -1.16 -18.11
N GLU A 11 16.62 -0.07 -17.38
CA GLU A 11 15.70 -0.10 -16.22
C GLU A 11 14.32 -0.60 -16.65
N LYS A 12 13.74 0.00 -17.71
CA LYS A 12 12.42 -0.39 -18.21
C LYS A 12 12.34 -1.86 -18.64
N GLU A 13 13.36 -2.38 -19.32
CA GLU A 13 13.42 -3.80 -19.69
C GLU A 13 13.43 -4.74 -18.48
N ILE A 14 14.18 -4.37 -17.43
CA ILE A 14 14.27 -5.14 -16.20
C ILE A 14 12.94 -5.12 -15.45
N LEU A 15 12.30 -3.95 -15.33
CA LEU A 15 10.98 -3.81 -14.71
C LEU A 15 9.91 -4.59 -15.48
N ASN A 16 9.94 -4.60 -16.81
CA ASN A 16 9.02 -5.42 -17.61
C ASN A 16 9.24 -6.92 -17.39
N ARG A 17 10.49 -7.38 -17.30
CA ARG A 17 10.81 -8.79 -17.02
C ARG A 17 10.34 -9.18 -15.61
N MET A 18 10.57 -8.31 -14.63
CA MET A 18 10.09 -8.45 -13.27
C MET A 18 8.55 -8.52 -13.24
N ALA A 19 7.85 -7.59 -13.88
CA ALA A 19 6.39 -7.60 -13.98
C ALA A 19 5.87 -8.91 -14.59
N GLY A 20 6.52 -9.42 -15.64
CA GLY A 20 6.19 -10.73 -16.23
C GLY A 20 6.37 -11.91 -15.26
N GLN A 21 7.48 -11.96 -14.53
CA GLN A 21 7.73 -13.00 -13.53
C GLN A 21 6.72 -12.93 -12.38
N LEU A 22 6.44 -11.73 -11.83
CA LEU A 22 5.47 -11.55 -10.76
C LEU A 22 4.04 -11.86 -11.24
N THR A 23 3.70 -11.54 -12.48
CA THR A 23 2.39 -11.86 -13.07
C THR A 23 2.14 -13.37 -13.05
N SER A 24 3.15 -14.19 -13.36
CA SER A 24 3.01 -15.66 -13.27
C SER A 24 2.79 -16.16 -11.83
N ARG A 25 3.16 -15.37 -10.82
CA ARG A 25 2.96 -15.65 -9.39
C ARG A 25 1.83 -14.84 -8.76
N LYS A 26 1.06 -14.07 -9.54
CA LYS A 26 0.06 -13.11 -9.05
C LYS A 26 -0.89 -13.72 -8.02
N THR A 27 -1.38 -14.93 -8.27
CA THR A 27 -2.32 -15.63 -7.38
C THR A 27 -1.67 -16.03 -6.05
N ALA A 28 -0.42 -16.49 -6.08
CA ALA A 28 0.35 -16.82 -4.88
C ALA A 28 0.63 -15.56 -4.05
N ILE A 29 1.06 -14.47 -4.70
CA ILE A 29 1.32 -13.19 -4.04
C ILE A 29 0.04 -12.64 -3.40
N ALA A 30 -1.10 -12.69 -4.10
CA ALA A 30 -2.37 -12.26 -3.55
C ALA A 30 -2.79 -13.11 -2.33
N SER A 31 -2.51 -14.42 -2.34
CA SER A 31 -2.73 -15.29 -1.19
C SER A 31 -1.83 -14.93 0.00
N GLU A 32 -0.54 -14.66 -0.23
CA GLU A 32 0.41 -14.21 0.78
C GLU A 32 -0.03 -12.87 1.40
N LEU A 33 -0.46 -11.91 0.58
CA LEU A 33 -1.01 -10.63 1.04
C LEU A 33 -2.29 -10.81 1.84
N HIS A 34 -3.22 -11.64 1.35
CA HIS A 34 -4.46 -11.93 2.06
C HIS A 34 -4.17 -12.57 3.44
N GLN A 35 -3.21 -13.49 3.52
CA GLN A 35 -2.80 -14.08 4.79
C GLN A 35 -2.20 -13.03 5.73
N ALA A 36 -1.36 -12.13 5.23
CA ALA A 36 -0.79 -11.02 6.00
C ALA A 36 -1.88 -10.09 6.55
N LEU A 37 -2.85 -9.71 5.72
CA LEU A 37 -4.01 -8.89 6.09
C LEU A 37 -4.90 -9.58 7.12
N ARG A 38 -5.18 -10.88 6.98
CA ARG A 38 -5.98 -11.65 7.95
C ARG A 38 -5.30 -11.75 9.31
N THR A 39 -3.99 -12.04 9.32
CA THR A 39 -3.21 -12.21 10.55
C THR A 39 -3.17 -10.92 11.38
N THR A 40 -3.28 -9.77 10.70
CA THR A 40 -3.23 -8.44 11.30
C THR A 40 -4.60 -7.75 11.36
N ALA A 41 -5.69 -8.46 11.04
CA ALA A 41 -7.01 -7.87 10.84
C ALA A 41 -7.59 -7.20 12.10
N LEU A 42 -7.20 -7.65 13.29
CA LEU A 42 -7.61 -7.06 14.57
C LEU A 42 -7.02 -5.66 14.80
N SER A 43 -5.97 -5.30 14.07
CA SER A 43 -5.37 -3.96 14.10
C SER A 43 -6.03 -3.00 13.11
N ASN A 44 -7.08 -3.43 12.39
CA ASN A 44 -7.86 -2.54 11.54
C ASN A 44 -8.70 -1.57 12.38
N ARG A 45 -8.90 -0.37 11.84
CA ARG A 45 -9.73 0.65 12.47
C ARG A 45 -11.21 0.41 12.28
N LEU A 46 -11.58 -0.14 11.13
CA LEU A 46 -12.93 -0.56 10.84
C LEU A 46 -12.97 -2.09 10.76
N LEU A 47 -14.14 -2.65 11.08
CA LEU A 47 -14.39 -4.06 10.81
C LEU A 47 -14.44 -4.25 9.30
N ILE A 48 -13.39 -4.87 8.75
CA ILE A 48 -13.32 -5.21 7.33
C ILE A 48 -13.67 -6.69 7.18
N ALA A 49 -14.69 -6.97 6.37
CA ALA A 49 -15.12 -8.34 6.13
C ALA A 49 -13.98 -9.18 5.51
N PRO A 50 -13.83 -10.48 5.85
CA PRO A 50 -12.77 -11.32 5.30
C PRO A 50 -12.70 -11.32 3.77
N ARG A 51 -13.86 -11.38 3.11
CA ARG A 51 -13.96 -11.28 1.64
C ARG A 51 -13.38 -9.97 1.11
N ARG A 52 -13.58 -8.86 1.82
CA ARG A 52 -13.01 -7.57 1.41
C ARG A 52 -11.49 -7.54 1.57
N LEU A 53 -10.93 -8.21 2.58
CA LEU A 53 -9.46 -8.35 2.70
C LEU A 53 -8.86 -9.14 1.53
N GLU A 54 -9.56 -10.15 1.04
CA GLU A 54 -9.16 -10.89 -0.17
C GLU A 54 -9.18 -10.00 -1.42
N GLU A 55 -10.26 -9.22 -1.61
CA GLU A 55 -10.36 -8.26 -2.70
C GLU A 55 -9.25 -7.20 -2.63
N ILE A 56 -8.97 -6.66 -1.43
CA ILE A 56 -7.86 -5.72 -1.21
C ILE A 56 -6.53 -6.34 -1.62
N ALA A 57 -6.26 -7.59 -1.21
CA ALA A 57 -5.02 -8.26 -1.59
C ALA A 57 -4.86 -8.37 -3.11
N GLN A 58 -5.92 -8.78 -3.82
CA GLN A 58 -5.90 -8.86 -5.29
C GLN A 58 -5.68 -7.48 -5.93
N GLU A 59 -6.44 -6.49 -5.48
CA GLU A 59 -6.36 -5.11 -5.97
C GLU A 59 -4.95 -4.52 -5.78
N GLU A 60 -4.26 -4.83 -4.67
CA GLU A 60 -2.91 -4.32 -4.41
C GLU A 60 -1.83 -5.02 -5.22
N VAL A 61 -1.95 -6.32 -5.48
CA VAL A 61 -1.02 -7.00 -6.40
C VAL A 61 -1.17 -6.43 -7.81
N GLU A 62 -2.40 -6.22 -8.28
CA GLU A 62 -2.65 -5.64 -9.60
C GLU A 62 -2.05 -4.25 -9.74
N ALA A 63 -2.23 -3.40 -8.73
CA ALA A 63 -1.70 -2.06 -8.76
C ALA A 63 -0.18 -2.02 -8.67
N PHE A 64 0.41 -2.91 -7.88
CA PHE A 64 1.86 -3.02 -7.84
C PHE A 64 2.43 -3.44 -9.20
N LEU A 65 1.83 -4.45 -9.84
CA LEU A 65 2.21 -4.86 -11.20
C LEU A 65 2.06 -3.71 -12.21
N HIS A 66 0.96 -2.97 -12.13
CA HIS A 66 0.73 -1.81 -12.98
C HIS A 66 1.78 -0.72 -12.76
N PHE A 67 2.14 -0.43 -11.50
CA PHE A 67 3.18 0.52 -11.17
C PHE A 67 4.54 0.14 -11.77
N LEU A 68 4.90 -1.15 -11.84
CA LEU A 68 6.15 -1.57 -12.46
C LEU A 68 6.20 -1.23 -13.96
N GLU A 69 5.05 -1.12 -14.61
CA GLU A 69 4.94 -0.75 -16.03
C GLU A 69 4.90 0.77 -16.25
N THR A 70 4.22 1.51 -15.37
CA THR A 70 3.94 2.94 -15.54
C THR A 70 4.84 3.87 -14.73
N ALA A 71 5.39 3.38 -13.61
CA ALA A 71 6.05 4.15 -12.57
C ALA A 71 5.21 5.32 -12.03
N ASP A 72 3.88 5.20 -12.04
CA ASP A 72 2.98 6.26 -11.55
C ASP A 72 2.92 6.30 -10.02
N GLU A 73 3.77 7.13 -9.42
CA GLU A 73 3.81 7.34 -7.97
C GLU A 73 2.57 8.07 -7.43
N GLU A 74 1.87 8.85 -8.24
CA GLU A 74 0.66 9.54 -7.79
C GLU A 74 -0.51 8.56 -7.68
N GLU A 75 -0.63 7.61 -8.60
CA GLU A 75 -1.60 6.53 -8.46
C GLU A 75 -1.33 5.72 -7.18
N ALA A 76 -0.07 5.31 -6.95
CA ALA A 76 0.31 4.60 -5.73
C ALA A 76 -0.07 5.38 -4.45
N ARG A 77 0.15 6.70 -4.45
CA ARG A 77 -0.23 7.60 -3.35
C ARG A 77 -1.76 7.65 -3.15
N GLN A 78 -2.54 7.75 -4.22
CA GLN A 78 -4.00 7.76 -4.13
C GLN A 78 -4.54 6.43 -3.57
N ARG A 79 -3.90 5.31 -3.91
CA ARG A 79 -4.26 4.00 -3.36
C ARG A 79 -4.01 3.91 -1.86
N GLY A 80 -2.84 4.36 -1.40
CA GLY A 80 -2.55 4.44 0.03
C GLY A 80 -3.62 5.24 0.79
N ALA A 81 -3.98 6.41 0.26
CA ALA A 81 -5.04 7.24 0.84
C ALA A 81 -6.40 6.54 0.85
N ARG A 82 -6.74 5.79 -0.21
CA ARG A 82 -7.97 4.98 -0.26
C ARG A 82 -7.98 3.91 0.83
N ARG A 83 -6.88 3.19 1.06
CA ARG A 83 -6.82 2.16 2.11
C ARG A 83 -6.98 2.72 3.52
N ALA A 84 -6.48 3.93 3.77
CA ALA A 84 -6.78 4.63 5.02
C ALA A 84 -8.30 4.83 5.18
N SER A 85 -8.98 5.27 4.12
CA SER A 85 -10.43 5.55 4.12
C SER A 85 -11.32 4.32 4.21
N GLU A 86 -10.82 3.17 3.76
CA GLU A 86 -11.45 1.87 3.95
C GLU A 86 -11.26 1.32 5.37
N GLY A 87 -10.47 1.99 6.20
CA GLY A 87 -10.25 1.64 7.60
C GLY A 87 -9.13 0.63 7.85
N LEU A 88 -8.26 0.40 6.85
CA LEU A 88 -7.10 -0.48 7.01
C LEU A 88 -6.15 0.12 8.05
N GLY A 89 -5.72 -0.72 9.00
CA GLY A 89 -4.78 -0.33 10.05
C GLY A 89 -3.34 -0.28 9.57
N GLU A 90 -2.47 0.34 10.37
CA GLU A 90 -1.04 0.46 10.08
C GLU A 90 -0.35 -0.91 9.98
N HIS A 91 -0.69 -1.85 10.87
CA HIS A 91 -0.09 -3.19 10.88
C HIS A 91 -0.40 -3.99 9.60
N PRO A 92 -1.67 -4.11 9.15
CA PRO A 92 -1.96 -4.75 7.87
C PRO A 92 -1.29 -4.07 6.68
N ILE A 93 -1.20 -2.74 6.66
CA ILE A 93 -0.49 -2.00 5.62
C ILE A 93 0.98 -2.39 5.58
N LEU A 94 1.67 -2.36 6.74
CA LEU A 94 3.09 -2.73 6.82
C LEU A 94 3.32 -4.18 6.41
N ALA A 95 2.50 -5.11 6.92
CA ALA A 95 2.60 -6.53 6.59
C ALA A 95 2.39 -6.80 5.09
N MET A 96 1.45 -6.09 4.46
CA MET A 96 1.18 -6.17 3.03
C MET A 96 2.35 -5.61 2.20
N THR A 97 2.89 -4.44 2.56
CA THR A 97 4.05 -3.86 1.85
C THR A 97 5.30 -4.72 1.99
N GLU A 98 5.50 -5.35 3.15
CA GLU A 98 6.60 -6.31 3.34
C GLU A 98 6.40 -7.57 2.51
N ALA A 99 5.18 -8.09 2.41
CA ALA A 99 4.89 -9.24 1.55
C ALA A 99 5.22 -8.93 0.08
N LEU A 100 4.84 -7.76 -0.44
CA LEU A 100 5.23 -7.33 -1.79
C LEU A 100 6.75 -7.26 -1.98
N ARG A 101 7.46 -6.67 -0.99
CA ARG A 101 8.92 -6.58 -1.01
C ARG A 101 9.58 -7.96 -1.03
N GLN A 102 9.08 -8.90 -0.23
CA GLN A 102 9.56 -10.28 -0.18
C GLN A 102 9.28 -11.02 -1.49
N SER A 103 8.13 -10.83 -2.12
CA SER A 103 7.84 -11.42 -3.42
C SER A 103 8.86 -10.98 -4.48
N CYS A 104 9.33 -9.72 -4.42
CA CYS A 104 10.38 -9.20 -5.30
C CYS A 104 11.77 -9.76 -4.95
N TRP A 105 12.08 -9.93 -3.66
CA TRP A 105 13.33 -10.53 -3.21
C TRP A 105 13.49 -11.99 -3.66
N MET A 106 12.39 -12.73 -3.69
CA MET A 106 12.35 -14.15 -4.07
C MET A 106 12.42 -14.38 -5.58
N MET A 107 12.69 -13.34 -6.38
CA MET A 107 12.79 -13.46 -7.83
C MET A 107 14.18 -13.93 -8.24
N ASN A 108 14.24 -14.74 -9.29
CA ASN A 108 15.50 -15.20 -9.85
C ASN A 108 16.06 -14.14 -10.80
N LEU A 109 16.62 -13.08 -10.22
CA LEU A 109 17.23 -11.95 -10.91
C LEU A 109 18.72 -11.87 -10.59
N GLU A 110 19.50 -11.41 -11.55
CA GLU A 110 20.91 -11.08 -11.30
C GLU A 110 21.03 -9.88 -10.34
N MET A 111 22.15 -9.75 -9.63
CA MET A 111 22.31 -8.77 -8.54
C MET A 111 21.96 -7.33 -8.95
N GLU A 112 22.35 -6.90 -10.16
CA GLU A 112 22.04 -5.55 -10.65
C GLU A 112 20.56 -5.40 -11.02
N GLU A 113 19.94 -6.45 -11.58
CA GLU A 113 18.51 -6.46 -11.90
C GLU A 113 17.67 -6.44 -10.62
N LEU A 114 18.08 -7.21 -9.60
CA LEU A 114 17.46 -7.23 -8.29
C LEU A 114 17.57 -5.85 -7.60
N ARG A 115 18.72 -5.17 -7.71
CA ARG A 115 18.90 -3.82 -7.17
C ARG A 115 17.86 -2.85 -7.74
N ILE A 116 17.67 -2.87 -9.06
CA ILE A 116 16.71 -2.02 -9.77
C ILE A 116 15.27 -2.37 -9.37
N ALA A 117 14.95 -3.67 -9.31
CA ALA A 117 13.64 -4.15 -8.89
C ALA A 117 13.29 -3.70 -7.45
N LEU A 118 14.23 -3.81 -6.52
CA LEU A 118 14.03 -3.38 -5.14
C LEU A 118 13.93 -1.85 -5.01
N GLU A 119 14.67 -1.10 -5.83
CA GLU A 119 14.57 0.35 -5.90
C GLU A 119 13.18 0.80 -6.38
N ALA A 120 12.66 0.21 -7.46
CA ALA A 120 11.30 0.48 -7.94
C ALA A 120 10.23 0.06 -6.92
N THR A 121 10.41 -1.10 -6.27
CA THR A 121 9.53 -1.56 -5.19
C THR A 121 9.53 -0.58 -4.01
N GLY A 122 10.71 -0.05 -3.65
CA GLY A 122 10.87 0.99 -2.64
C GLY A 122 10.11 2.26 -3.01
N ARG A 123 10.22 2.73 -4.25
CA ARG A 123 9.47 3.91 -4.74
C ARG A 123 7.95 3.70 -4.62
N TYR A 124 7.44 2.55 -5.05
CA TYR A 124 6.02 2.20 -4.88
C TYR A 124 5.59 2.27 -3.40
N ILE A 125 6.30 1.55 -2.52
CA ILE A 125 5.97 1.45 -1.10
C ILE A 125 6.02 2.83 -0.45
N THR A 126 7.03 3.64 -0.74
CA THR A 126 7.14 5.01 -0.20
C THR A 126 5.98 5.88 -0.65
N ALA A 127 5.63 5.88 -1.94
CA ALA A 127 4.52 6.66 -2.46
C ALA A 127 3.17 6.21 -1.85
N PHE A 128 2.96 4.90 -1.78
CA PHE A 128 1.79 4.29 -1.15
C PHE A 128 1.67 4.67 0.33
N LEU A 129 2.73 4.50 1.13
CA LEU A 129 2.72 4.83 2.55
C LEU A 129 2.53 6.33 2.80
N ALA A 130 3.13 7.20 1.98
CA ALA A 130 2.91 8.64 2.05
C ALA A 130 1.42 8.99 1.82
N GLY A 131 0.80 8.34 0.85
CA GLY A 131 -0.63 8.43 0.60
C GLY A 131 -1.49 7.98 1.78
N TYR A 132 -1.14 6.82 2.35
CA TYR A 132 -1.81 6.27 3.52
C TYR A 132 -1.75 7.22 4.72
N MET A 133 -0.57 7.74 5.06
CA MET A 133 -0.37 8.68 6.16
C MET A 133 -1.20 9.95 5.95
N SER A 134 -1.16 10.53 4.74
CA SER A 134 -1.97 11.73 4.42
C SER A 134 -3.47 11.46 4.51
N GLY A 135 -3.93 10.31 4.01
CA GLY A 135 -5.34 9.89 4.14
C GLY A 135 -5.75 9.74 5.60
N ARG A 136 -4.88 9.12 6.41
CA ARG A 136 -5.11 8.90 7.84
C ARG A 136 -5.21 10.22 8.60
N GLU A 137 -4.30 11.15 8.36
CA GLU A 137 -4.32 12.48 8.97
C GLU A 137 -5.64 13.22 8.68
N LYS A 138 -6.10 13.19 7.42
CA LYS A 138 -7.39 13.80 7.04
C LYS A 138 -8.57 13.21 7.81
N GLU A 139 -8.58 11.91 8.03
CA GLU A 139 -9.62 11.25 8.82
C GLU A 139 -9.56 11.61 10.30
N ILE A 140 -8.37 11.66 10.90
CA ILE A 140 -8.20 12.09 12.30
C ILE A 140 -8.76 13.50 12.47
N MET A 141 -8.43 14.43 11.57
CA MET A 141 -8.97 15.79 11.61
C MET A 141 -10.50 15.81 11.52
N LYS A 142 -11.08 14.98 10.65
CA LYS A 142 -12.54 14.86 10.50
C LYS A 142 -13.21 14.28 11.75
N GLU A 143 -12.60 13.29 12.38
CA GLU A 143 -13.05 12.70 13.64
C GLU A 143 -12.99 13.73 14.78
N GLN A 144 -11.91 14.51 14.87
CA GLN A 144 -11.75 15.56 15.87
C GLN A 144 -12.81 16.66 15.72
N GLU A 145 -13.10 17.12 14.52
CA GLU A 145 -14.12 18.16 14.31
C GLU A 145 -15.53 17.65 14.66
N ARG A 146 -15.83 16.38 14.35
CA ARG A 146 -17.10 15.74 14.76
C ARG A 146 -17.24 15.70 16.27
N THR A 147 -16.18 15.31 16.99
CA THR A 147 -16.15 15.30 18.45
C THR A 147 -16.37 16.71 19.02
N ARG A 148 -15.69 17.72 18.45
CA ARG A 148 -15.83 19.12 18.86
C ARG A 148 -17.26 19.65 18.68
N HIS A 149 -17.92 19.30 17.57
CA HIS A 149 -19.32 19.66 17.33
C HIS A 149 -20.29 18.91 18.24
N ALA A 150 -20.05 17.63 18.53
CA ALA A 150 -20.86 16.87 19.47
C ALA A 150 -20.79 17.48 20.88
N PHE A 151 -19.58 17.82 21.33
CA PHE A 151 -19.36 18.44 22.65
C PHE A 151 -20.06 19.80 22.78
N ARG A 152 -19.94 20.67 21.77
CA ARG A 152 -20.63 21.97 21.76
C ARG A 152 -22.15 21.83 21.87
N ARG A 153 -22.75 20.88 21.14
CA ARG A 153 -24.20 20.61 21.22
C ARG A 153 -24.65 20.14 22.59
N VAL A 154 -23.81 19.43 23.34
CA VAL A 154 -24.13 19.00 24.71
C VAL A 154 -24.09 20.20 25.67
N LEU A 155 -23.05 21.04 25.57
CA LEU A 155 -22.94 22.26 26.40
C LEU A 155 -24.10 23.23 26.18
N GLU A 156 -24.50 23.45 24.92
CA GLU A 156 -25.64 24.32 24.57
C GLU A 156 -26.97 23.80 25.13
N LYS A 157 -27.14 22.48 25.25
CA LYS A 157 -28.33 21.87 25.87
C LYS A 157 -28.33 22.03 27.40
N GLN A 158 -27.17 21.96 28.03
CA GLN A 158 -27.04 22.12 29.49
C GLN A 158 -27.18 23.57 29.95
N THR A 159 -26.80 24.54 29.12
CA THR A 159 -26.92 25.97 29.44
C THR A 159 -28.31 26.55 29.16
N ARG A 160 -29.18 25.82 28.43
CA ARG A 160 -30.58 26.19 28.17
C ARG A 160 -31.58 25.48 29.10
N SER A 161 -31.10 24.56 29.94
CA SER A 161 -31.86 23.92 31.02
C SER A 161 -31.56 24.59 32.35
#